data_AF-A0A5R8KFD8-F1
#
_entry.id   AF-A0A5R8KFD8-F1
#
_cell.length_a   1.000
_cell.length_b   1.000
_cell.length_c   1.000
_cell.angle_alpha   90.00
_cell.angle_beta   90.00
_cell.angle_gamma   90.00
#
_symmetry.space_group_name_H-M   'P 1'
#
loop_
_entity.id
_entity.type
_entity.pdbx_description
1 polymer ?
#
loop_
_entity_poly.entity_id
_entity_poly.type
_entity_poly.pdbx_seq_one_letter_code
_entity_poly.pdbx_strand_id
1 'polypeptide(L)'
;MGWVDMRGCATGVFRSKWRMRFLSLLSVFVWLSMASVQGQETAPPTAEAPAVEAPSKPAEVVEEPKKAVQKEVENEVNVVRRDEVKPRVFEQGESYEGKVVIIPVGEEDLMNPARFEYMSRTLKRASDEGAEAVVIDLDTPGGIAWNTTTMAMEDLQKMKVRTVAFVNPRALSAGALIAMGTDAIYMSPASTIGAATPVSSMGAELGEAERAKMNSALMAMARSAAKAKGHREEVANSMVDKDVGLKIGEVEIVPKGQICSLDQEQATRMFDGKPLLAKAVVGDLEALKQMEQFKGESVRAEPQGFELVAIWITQYATVLLLIGLAAGYLEMQAPGFGLPGFTAIAAFFLFFFGHYIAGSLVGFETVALFVLGIGLIAVEFFILPGFIVPGLVGLAMVVGALIYTMAGWEFTVPEGGVLPVRLEDYMRPLLNLGLAFVGSIIVIMLMMRYLPDVGPFKNMILETAVGGEQASIEGEGQRMAGSVAVGALGLTKSALRPYGNVEFDGVMLEAMSEGDYLPPGTKVRVRSVTSGKMVVEREAEPQVGNETETVAGHGGSGVQGEGV
;
A
#
# COMPACT_ATOMS: atom_id res chain seq x y z
N MET A 1 -41.54 -36.76 8.28
CA MET A 1 -41.60 -36.11 9.60
C MET A 1 -40.54 -35.01 9.60
N GLY A 2 -40.94 -33.74 9.55
CA GLY A 2 -40.07 -32.53 9.51
C GLY A 2 -39.30 -32.37 8.19
N TRP A 3 -39.32 -31.24 7.50
CA TRP A 3 -39.09 -29.89 7.99
C TRP A 3 -39.90 -28.84 7.22
N VAL A 4 -40.46 -27.91 7.97
CA VAL A 4 -41.25 -26.77 7.52
C VAL A 4 -40.34 -25.56 7.31
N ASP A 5 -40.69 -24.84 6.25
CA ASP A 5 -40.25 -23.53 5.80
C ASP A 5 -40.33 -22.44 6.90
N MET A 6 -39.27 -21.65 7.04
CA MET A 6 -39.30 -20.30 7.64
C MET A 6 -38.27 -19.40 6.95
N ARG A 7 -38.51 -19.04 5.68
CA ARG A 7 -37.96 -17.80 5.09
C ARG A 7 -39.02 -16.70 5.15
N GLY A 8 -39.06 -15.97 6.26
CA GLY A 8 -39.93 -14.79 6.36
C GLY A 8 -39.84 -14.10 7.71
N CYS A 9 -38.89 -13.16 7.83
CA CYS A 9 -38.85 -11.99 8.74
C CYS A 9 -37.41 -11.70 9.23
N ALA A 10 -36.58 -11.01 8.44
CA ALA A 10 -35.37 -10.37 8.98
C ALA A 10 -34.69 -9.31 8.06
N THR A 11 -35.30 -8.85 6.97
CA THR A 11 -34.59 -8.04 5.95
C THR A 11 -34.70 -6.52 6.11
N GLY A 12 -35.39 -6.01 7.14
CA GLY A 12 -35.57 -4.57 7.35
C GLY A 12 -34.57 -3.89 8.30
N VAL A 13 -34.11 -4.59 9.35
CA VAL A 13 -33.37 -3.95 10.47
C VAL A 13 -31.86 -4.19 10.41
N PHE A 14 -31.39 -5.14 9.60
CA PHE A 14 -29.98 -5.50 9.48
C PHE A 14 -29.17 -4.57 8.54
N ARG A 15 -29.84 -3.79 7.69
CA ARG A 15 -29.21 -2.90 6.69
C ARG A 15 -28.69 -1.56 7.25
N SER A 16 -29.20 -1.08 8.39
CA SER A 16 -28.79 0.23 8.95
C SER A 16 -27.64 0.15 9.95
N LYS A 17 -27.55 -0.93 10.75
CA LYS A 17 -26.46 -1.11 11.73
C LYS A 17 -25.09 -1.36 11.07
N TRP A 18 -25.06 -1.89 9.85
CA TRP A 18 -23.82 -2.08 9.10
C TRP A 18 -23.32 -0.80 8.42
N ARG A 19 -24.20 0.13 8.00
CA ARG A 19 -23.76 1.41 7.40
C ARG A 19 -22.99 2.29 8.38
N MET A 20 -23.36 2.33 9.66
CA MET A 20 -22.63 3.09 10.69
C MET A 20 -21.38 2.36 11.22
N ARG A 21 -21.38 1.02 11.26
CA ARG A 21 -20.18 0.23 11.60
C ARG A 21 -19.12 0.24 10.49
N PHE A 22 -19.51 0.52 9.25
CA PHE A 22 -18.61 0.57 8.10
C PHE A 22 -17.76 1.86 8.07
N LEU A 23 -18.33 3.00 8.47
CA LEU A 23 -17.58 4.25 8.67
C LEU A 23 -16.58 4.11 9.83
N SER A 24 -16.91 3.34 10.88
CA SER A 24 -15.97 3.04 11.97
C SER A 24 -14.89 2.01 11.58
N LEU A 25 -15.14 1.12 10.62
CA LEU A 25 -14.15 0.13 10.17
C LEU A 25 -13.15 0.74 9.19
N LEU A 26 -13.59 1.68 8.34
CA LEU A 26 -12.69 2.44 7.47
C LEU A 26 -11.76 3.35 8.30
N SER A 27 -12.27 3.98 9.38
CA SER A 27 -11.43 4.71 10.32
C SER A 27 -10.49 3.79 11.10
N VAL A 28 -10.90 2.57 11.45
CA VAL A 28 -10.03 1.58 12.11
C VAL A 28 -8.96 1.03 11.17
N PHE A 29 -9.21 0.92 9.86
CA PHE A 29 -8.20 0.49 8.89
C PHE A 29 -7.17 1.60 8.61
N VAL A 30 -7.61 2.85 8.49
CA VAL A 30 -6.73 4.03 8.44
C VAL A 30 -5.95 4.17 9.75
N TRP A 31 -6.58 3.90 10.90
CA TRP A 31 -5.93 3.92 12.21
C TRP A 31 -4.97 2.75 12.42
N LEU A 32 -5.24 1.53 11.94
CA LEU A 32 -4.29 0.40 11.97
C LEU A 32 -3.09 0.63 11.06
N SER A 33 -3.29 1.29 9.92
CA SER A 33 -2.20 1.73 9.03
C SER A 33 -1.33 2.82 9.66
N MET A 34 -1.89 3.62 10.59
CA MET A 34 -1.14 4.59 11.39
C MET A 34 -0.54 3.99 12.67
N ALA A 35 -1.19 3.01 13.30
CA ALA A 35 -0.72 2.35 14.53
C ALA A 35 0.45 1.39 14.26
N SER A 36 0.59 0.87 13.04
CA SER A 36 1.77 0.11 12.62
C SER A 36 3.05 0.97 12.48
N VAL A 37 2.92 2.29 12.62
CA VAL A 37 4.04 3.25 12.71
C VAL A 37 4.41 3.58 14.16
N GLN A 38 3.53 3.32 15.15
CA GLN A 38 3.82 3.54 16.57
C GLN A 38 3.89 2.21 17.32
N GLY A 39 5.09 1.67 17.45
CA GLY A 39 5.35 0.53 18.35
C GLY A 39 5.04 0.92 19.80
N GLN A 40 4.06 0.25 20.42
CA GLN A 40 3.81 0.36 21.85
C GLN A 40 4.79 -0.50 22.65
N GLU A 41 5.49 0.16 23.58
CA GLU A 41 6.09 -0.46 24.76
C GLU A 41 4.98 -1.12 25.60
N THR A 42 5.12 -2.41 25.88
CA THR A 42 4.38 -3.07 26.96
C THR A 42 5.38 -3.51 28.02
N ALA A 43 5.35 -2.84 29.18
CA ALA A 43 6.12 -3.23 30.37
C ALA A 43 5.61 -4.58 30.94
N PRO A 44 6.48 -5.40 31.56
CA PRO A 44 6.07 -6.68 32.14
C PRO A 44 5.38 -6.51 33.51
N PRO A 45 4.60 -7.52 33.98
CA PRO A 45 3.81 -7.42 35.20
C PRO A 45 4.68 -7.57 36.45
N THR A 46 4.58 -6.61 37.37
CA THR A 46 5.13 -6.68 38.73
C THR A 46 4.16 -7.36 39.69
N ALA A 47 4.72 -8.23 40.53
CA ALA A 47 4.06 -9.06 41.53
C ALA A 47 3.42 -8.26 42.70
N GLU A 48 2.39 -8.87 43.29
CA GLU A 48 1.60 -8.40 44.44
C GLU A 48 2.39 -8.31 45.76
N ALA A 49 2.08 -7.29 46.57
CA ALA A 49 2.14 -7.31 48.03
C ALA A 49 1.19 -6.24 48.63
N PRO A 50 0.69 -6.40 49.88
CA PRO A 50 -0.73 -6.16 50.20
C PRO A 50 -1.07 -4.83 50.90
N ALA A 51 -2.39 -4.65 51.05
CA ALA A 51 -3.16 -3.47 51.45
C ALA A 51 -2.89 -2.87 52.84
N VAL A 52 -3.12 -1.55 52.95
CA VAL A 52 -3.43 -0.86 54.21
C VAL A 52 -4.60 0.12 53.98
N GLU A 53 -5.48 0.15 54.98
CA GLU A 53 -6.86 0.65 55.03
C GLU A 53 -7.09 2.13 54.72
N ALA A 54 -8.29 2.41 54.22
CA ALA A 54 -8.93 3.74 54.25
C ALA A 54 -9.95 3.80 55.40
N PRO A 55 -10.22 5.00 55.95
CA PRO A 55 -11.54 5.26 56.52
C PRO A 55 -12.27 6.45 55.87
N SER A 56 -13.49 6.14 55.44
CA SER A 56 -14.78 6.84 55.67
C SER A 56 -15.01 8.32 55.32
N LYS A 57 -15.78 8.49 54.22
CA LYS A 57 -16.99 9.31 53.95
C LYS A 57 -17.08 10.84 54.25
N PRO A 58 -17.89 11.58 53.46
CA PRO A 58 -17.81 13.03 53.27
C PRO A 58 -18.89 13.83 54.01
N ALA A 59 -18.63 15.11 54.28
CA ALA A 59 -19.64 16.09 54.68
C ALA A 59 -19.49 17.40 53.88
N GLU A 60 -20.59 17.72 53.21
CA GLU A 60 -21.17 19.02 52.83
C GLU A 60 -20.34 20.24 52.37
N VAL A 61 -20.85 20.76 51.25
CA VAL A 61 -20.54 21.98 50.52
C VAL A 61 -21.00 23.20 51.29
N VAL A 62 -20.15 24.22 51.39
CA VAL A 62 -20.55 25.63 51.50
C VAL A 62 -19.79 26.42 50.43
N GLU A 63 -20.55 27.05 49.54
CA GLU A 63 -20.06 27.89 48.44
C GLU A 63 -19.80 29.35 48.86
N GLU A 64 -18.96 29.99 48.02
CA GLU A 64 -18.72 31.44 47.77
C GLU A 64 -17.46 32.11 48.37
N PRO A 65 -16.83 33.08 47.67
CA PRO A 65 -16.66 33.23 46.22
C PRO A 65 -15.17 33.50 45.81
N LYS A 66 -14.63 32.68 44.89
CA LYS A 66 -13.29 32.86 44.27
C LYS A 66 -13.33 33.84 43.09
N LYS A 67 -13.41 35.15 43.33
CA LYS A 67 -13.27 36.14 42.23
C LYS A 67 -12.25 37.26 42.43
N ALA A 68 -11.53 37.32 43.56
CA ALA A 68 -10.56 38.40 43.81
C ALA A 68 -9.08 37.99 43.77
N VAL A 69 -8.74 36.69 43.78
CA VAL A 69 -7.33 36.24 43.92
C VAL A 69 -6.71 35.77 42.59
N GLN A 70 -7.49 35.68 41.50
CA GLN A 70 -6.97 35.29 40.18
C GLN A 70 -6.43 36.46 39.34
N LYS A 71 -6.67 37.71 39.72
CA LYS A 71 -6.25 38.88 38.91
C LYS A 71 -4.84 39.41 39.22
N GLU A 72 -4.22 38.98 40.32
CA GLU A 72 -2.88 39.45 40.70
C GLU A 72 -1.75 38.45 40.40
N VAL A 73 -2.07 37.18 40.08
CA VAL A 73 -1.06 36.20 39.65
C VAL A 73 -0.91 36.16 38.11
N GLU A 74 -1.84 36.77 37.38
CA GLU A 74 -1.83 36.81 35.92
C GLU A 74 -0.94 37.93 35.34
N ASN A 75 -0.47 38.89 36.15
CA ASN A 75 0.27 40.07 35.68
C ASN A 75 1.78 40.05 35.92
N GLU A 76 2.36 39.00 36.51
CA GLU A 76 3.83 38.88 36.68
C GLU A 76 4.47 37.71 35.91
N VAL A 77 3.73 37.00 35.07
CA VAL A 77 4.30 36.08 34.07
C VAL A 77 4.11 36.66 32.66
N ASN A 78 4.54 37.91 32.49
CA ASN A 78 4.80 38.47 31.17
C ASN A 78 6.29 38.81 31.05
N VAL A 79 7.12 37.79 31.31
CA VAL A 79 8.53 37.81 30.93
C VAL A 79 8.61 37.29 29.51
N VAL A 80 8.60 38.25 28.57
CA VAL A 80 9.16 38.19 27.21
C VAL A 80 9.16 36.79 26.57
N ARG A 81 8.03 36.38 25.98
CA ARG A 81 8.11 35.50 24.81
C ARG A 81 8.72 36.33 23.69
N ARG A 82 10.01 36.11 23.40
CA ARG A 82 10.55 36.50 22.09
C ARG A 82 9.77 35.69 21.07
N ASP A 83 9.13 36.37 20.13
CA ASP A 83 8.56 35.75 18.95
C ASP A 83 9.67 34.91 18.30
N GLU A 84 9.50 33.58 18.25
CA GLU A 84 10.36 32.72 17.45
C GLU A 84 10.17 33.13 15.99
N VAL A 85 11.07 33.98 15.49
CA VAL A 85 11.13 34.33 14.07
C VAL A 85 11.59 33.07 13.33
N LYS A 86 10.62 32.26 12.89
CA LYS A 86 10.92 31.14 12.00
C LYS A 86 11.63 31.70 10.75
N PRO A 87 12.79 31.14 10.34
CA PRO A 87 13.51 31.62 9.18
C PRO A 87 12.61 31.68 7.95
N ARG A 88 12.80 32.71 7.11
CA ARG A 88 12.03 32.88 5.88
C ARG A 88 12.23 31.65 4.98
N VAL A 89 11.13 31.07 4.51
CA VAL A 89 11.18 30.02 3.49
C VAL A 89 11.64 30.66 2.19
N PHE A 90 12.68 30.09 1.59
CA PHE A 90 13.34 30.64 0.40
C PHE A 90 12.40 30.61 -0.81
N GLU A 91 12.28 31.68 -1.59
CA GLU A 91 11.46 31.68 -2.81
C GLU A 91 12.24 31.12 -4.01
N GLN A 92 11.56 30.37 -4.91
CA GLN A 92 12.17 29.83 -6.12
C GLN A 92 12.88 30.93 -6.94
N GLY A 93 14.20 30.79 -7.13
CA GLY A 93 15.02 31.69 -7.95
C GLY A 93 15.79 32.77 -7.20
N GLU A 94 15.59 32.94 -5.88
CA GLU A 94 16.52 33.75 -5.08
C GLU A 94 17.92 33.11 -5.06
N SER A 95 19.00 33.86 -4.83
CA SER A 95 20.36 33.33 -4.67
C SER A 95 20.68 32.99 -3.21
N TYR A 96 21.53 31.98 -2.99
CA TYR A 96 22.12 31.60 -1.69
C TYR A 96 23.38 32.41 -1.31
N GLU A 97 23.88 33.28 -2.18
CA GLU A 97 25.11 34.06 -1.92
C GLU A 97 25.06 34.81 -0.58
N GLY A 98 26.05 34.56 0.27
CA GLY A 98 26.19 35.22 1.59
C GLY A 98 25.09 34.88 2.62
N LYS A 99 24.20 33.92 2.33
CA LYS A 99 23.13 33.48 3.23
C LYS A 99 23.55 32.27 4.07
N VAL A 100 22.86 32.09 5.21
CA VAL A 100 22.91 30.85 6.00
C VAL A 100 21.75 29.97 5.55
N VAL A 101 22.06 28.91 4.81
CA VAL A 101 21.06 28.00 4.24
C VAL A 101 20.72 26.93 5.26
N ILE A 102 19.46 26.86 5.67
CA ILE A 102 18.96 25.90 6.64
C ILE A 102 18.22 24.80 5.89
N ILE A 103 18.68 23.56 6.02
CA ILE A 103 18.07 22.37 5.46
C ILE A 103 17.37 21.62 6.60
N PRO A 104 16.03 21.71 6.73
CA PRO A 104 15.29 20.93 7.72
C PRO A 104 15.22 19.47 7.30
N VAL A 105 15.50 18.58 8.25
CA VAL A 105 15.46 17.12 8.10
C VAL A 105 14.59 16.54 9.21
N GLY A 106 13.36 16.19 8.84
CA GLY A 106 12.36 15.64 9.75
C GLY A 106 12.32 14.11 9.80
N GLU A 107 11.27 13.61 10.46
CA GLU A 107 11.08 12.19 10.78
C GLU A 107 11.08 11.26 9.56
N GLU A 108 10.43 11.68 8.46
CA GLU A 108 10.28 10.88 7.24
C GLU A 108 11.31 11.21 6.15
N ASP A 109 12.10 12.27 6.33
CA ASP A 109 12.91 12.82 5.24
C ASP A 109 14.02 11.86 4.80
N LEU A 110 14.69 11.21 5.75
CA LEU A 110 15.74 10.24 5.45
C LEU A 110 15.19 8.87 5.02
N MET A 111 13.88 8.73 4.89
CA MET A 111 13.22 7.53 4.34
C MET A 111 12.86 7.69 2.87
N ASN A 112 12.99 8.88 2.29
CA ASN A 112 12.59 9.16 0.91
C ASN A 112 13.83 9.51 0.05
N PRO A 113 14.20 8.68 -0.95
CA PRO A 113 15.32 8.99 -1.86
C PRO A 113 15.21 10.35 -2.54
N ALA A 114 13.99 10.82 -2.86
CA ALA A 114 13.77 12.13 -3.47
C ALA A 114 14.20 13.29 -2.55
N ARG A 115 14.10 13.10 -1.22
CA ARG A 115 14.55 14.07 -0.22
C ARG A 115 16.08 14.13 -0.17
N PHE A 116 16.77 12.98 -0.26
CA PHE A 116 18.23 12.98 -0.36
C PHE A 116 18.70 13.73 -1.60
N GLU A 117 18.13 13.43 -2.76
CA GLU A 117 18.46 14.09 -4.01
C GLU A 117 18.24 15.62 -3.93
N TYR A 118 17.10 16.06 -3.36
CA TYR A 118 16.85 17.48 -3.10
C TYR A 118 17.92 18.11 -2.19
N MET A 119 18.28 17.43 -1.10
CA MET A 119 19.30 17.90 -0.17
C MET A 119 20.68 17.98 -0.85
N SER A 120 21.08 16.97 -1.63
CA SER A 120 22.33 16.94 -2.38
C SER A 120 22.41 18.10 -3.39
N ARG A 121 21.32 18.36 -4.13
CA ARG A 121 21.23 19.55 -5.02
C ARG A 121 21.35 20.85 -4.24
N THR A 122 20.70 20.94 -3.08
CA THR A 122 20.75 22.13 -2.22
C THR A 122 22.17 22.37 -1.68
N LEU A 123 22.86 21.32 -1.22
CA LEU A 123 24.25 21.37 -0.75
C LEU A 123 25.19 21.84 -1.86
N LYS A 124 25.07 21.24 -3.05
CA LYS A 124 25.85 21.63 -4.24
C LYS A 124 25.61 23.09 -4.59
N ARG A 125 24.35 23.51 -4.64
CA ARG A 125 23.94 24.89 -4.96
C ARG A 125 24.46 25.89 -3.92
N ALA A 126 24.39 25.58 -2.63
CA ALA A 126 24.94 26.41 -1.57
C ALA A 126 26.47 26.59 -1.72
N SER A 127 27.18 25.54 -2.12
CA SER A 127 28.62 25.63 -2.41
C SER A 127 28.94 26.42 -3.68
N ASP A 128 28.15 26.27 -4.74
CA ASP A 128 28.41 26.90 -6.04
C ASP A 128 27.99 28.39 -6.07
N GLU A 129 26.93 28.77 -5.35
CA GLU A 129 26.46 30.16 -5.24
C GLU A 129 27.16 30.95 -4.12
N GLY A 130 28.04 30.34 -3.34
CA GLY A 130 28.80 31.03 -2.29
C GLY A 130 27.96 31.39 -1.07
N ALA A 131 27.15 30.45 -0.57
CA ALA A 131 26.51 30.59 0.74
C ALA A 131 27.56 30.82 1.85
N GLU A 132 27.19 31.54 2.91
CA GLU A 132 28.08 31.71 4.06
C GLU A 132 28.26 30.39 4.81
N ALA A 133 27.15 29.68 5.02
CA ALA A 133 27.12 28.39 5.70
C ALA A 133 25.87 27.59 5.33
N VAL A 134 25.94 26.28 5.56
CA VAL A 134 24.79 25.38 5.56
C VAL A 134 24.57 24.82 6.96
N VAL A 135 23.35 24.94 7.46
CA VAL A 135 22.91 24.33 8.72
C VAL A 135 21.92 23.21 8.39
N ILE A 136 22.21 21.98 8.84
CA ILE A 136 21.31 20.83 8.72
C ILE A 136 20.58 20.69 10.05
N ASP A 137 19.29 21.03 10.07
CA ASP A 137 18.44 21.01 11.26
C ASP A 137 17.76 19.63 11.38
N LEU A 138 18.22 18.81 12.32
CA LEU A 138 17.93 17.37 12.42
C LEU A 138 16.91 17.07 13.53
N ASP A 139 15.77 16.50 13.14
CA ASP A 139 14.84 15.77 14.00
C ASP A 139 14.42 14.46 13.32
N THR A 140 15.24 13.42 13.44
CA THR A 140 15.03 12.17 12.71
C THR A 140 15.38 10.93 13.55
N PRO A 141 14.56 9.86 13.46
CA PRO A 141 14.85 8.57 14.07
C PRO A 141 15.82 7.71 13.22
N GLY A 142 16.05 8.07 11.96
CA GLY A 142 16.86 7.28 11.05
C GLY A 142 16.34 7.29 9.61
N GLY A 143 16.92 6.43 8.78
CA GLY A 143 16.70 6.46 7.35
C GLY A 143 17.41 5.37 6.57
N ILE A 144 17.41 5.53 5.24
CA ILE A 144 18.05 4.61 4.31
C ILE A 144 19.57 4.72 4.44
N ALA A 145 20.21 3.59 4.78
CA ALA A 145 21.65 3.56 5.07
C ALA A 145 22.51 4.03 3.89
N TRP A 146 22.22 3.57 2.66
CA TRP A 146 23.08 3.83 1.49
C TRP A 146 23.10 5.30 1.06
N ASN A 147 21.92 5.92 0.91
CA ASN A 147 21.81 7.34 0.60
C ASN A 147 22.45 8.20 1.69
N THR A 148 22.28 7.80 2.95
CA THR A 148 22.89 8.46 4.10
C THR A 148 24.41 8.42 4.04
N THR A 149 25.00 7.24 3.83
CA THR A 149 26.46 7.11 3.73
C THR A 149 27.01 7.87 2.54
N THR A 150 26.31 7.84 1.40
CA THR A 150 26.69 8.61 0.21
C THR A 150 26.72 10.10 0.51
N MET A 151 25.65 10.65 1.10
CA MET A 151 25.60 12.07 1.47
C MET A 151 26.69 12.45 2.48
N ALA A 152 26.89 11.62 3.52
CA ALA A 152 27.87 11.89 4.57
C ALA A 152 29.32 11.80 4.07
N MET A 153 29.63 10.87 3.16
CA MET A 153 30.97 10.61 2.65
C MET A 153 31.33 11.37 1.38
N GLU A 154 30.33 11.80 0.61
CA GLU A 154 30.56 12.47 -0.66
C GLU A 154 30.13 13.93 -0.60
N ASP A 155 28.84 14.18 -0.49
CA ASP A 155 28.30 15.53 -0.63
C ASP A 155 28.86 16.45 0.45
N LEU A 156 28.79 16.04 1.72
CA LEU A 156 29.28 16.84 2.84
C LEU A 156 30.81 16.97 2.85
N GLN A 157 31.54 16.00 2.31
CA GLN A 157 33.01 16.06 2.22
C GLN A 157 33.49 16.99 1.09
N LYS A 158 32.67 17.18 0.04
CA LYS A 158 32.96 18.06 -1.10
C LYS A 158 32.53 19.51 -0.88
N MET A 159 31.90 19.83 0.25
CA MET A 159 31.41 21.17 0.56
C MET A 159 32.52 22.21 0.59
N LYS A 160 32.28 23.35 -0.07
CA LYS A 160 33.21 24.50 -0.11
C LYS A 160 32.90 25.55 0.97
N VAL A 161 31.75 25.43 1.61
CA VAL A 161 31.23 26.34 2.63
C VAL A 161 31.09 25.60 3.96
N ARG A 162 31.04 26.35 5.07
CA ARG A 162 30.94 25.78 6.42
C ARG A 162 29.63 25.00 6.57
N THR A 163 29.72 23.76 7.02
CA THR A 163 28.57 22.89 7.32
C THR A 163 28.42 22.67 8.82
N VAL A 164 27.20 22.80 9.31
CA VAL A 164 26.88 22.62 10.73
C VAL A 164 25.64 21.74 10.87
N ALA A 165 25.70 20.70 11.68
CA ALA A 165 24.51 19.97 12.11
C ALA A 165 23.95 20.58 13.39
N PHE A 166 22.64 20.83 13.41
CA PHE A 166 21.90 21.21 14.60
C PHE A 166 20.95 20.06 14.96
N VAL A 167 21.23 19.36 16.06
CA VAL A 167 20.39 18.25 16.53
C VAL A 167 19.30 18.81 17.41
N ASN A 168 18.07 18.77 16.93
CA ASN A 168 16.94 19.42 17.58
C ASN A 168 15.59 18.70 17.37
N PRO A 169 15.22 17.72 18.20
CA PRO A 169 16.02 17.14 19.28
C PRO A 169 16.71 15.82 18.91
N ARG A 170 16.51 15.25 17.72
CA ARG A 170 16.96 13.88 17.43
C ARG A 170 17.84 13.79 16.18
N ALA A 171 18.98 13.11 16.32
CA ALA A 171 19.80 12.65 15.21
C ALA A 171 20.16 11.18 15.44
N LEU A 172 19.19 10.29 15.27
CA LEU A 172 19.38 8.86 15.43
C LEU A 172 19.68 8.19 14.10
N SER A 173 20.40 7.07 14.17
CA SER A 173 20.75 6.23 13.04
C SER A 173 21.37 7.02 11.89
N ALA A 174 20.66 7.14 10.77
CA ALA A 174 21.11 7.92 9.62
C ALA A 174 21.43 9.38 9.96
N GLY A 175 20.63 10.02 10.83
CA GLY A 175 20.86 11.40 11.25
C GLY A 175 22.19 11.58 11.98
N ALA A 176 22.63 10.60 12.78
CA ALA A 176 23.92 10.64 13.45
C ALA A 176 25.09 10.61 12.45
N LEU A 177 24.97 9.81 11.39
CA LEU A 177 25.97 9.72 10.33
C LEU A 177 26.06 11.02 9.53
N ILE A 178 24.92 11.64 9.19
CA ILE A 178 24.87 12.96 8.54
C ILE A 178 25.52 14.01 9.43
N ALA A 179 25.18 14.03 10.72
CA ALA A 179 25.76 14.98 11.67
C ALA A 179 27.29 14.84 11.75
N MET A 180 27.81 13.61 11.83
CA MET A 180 29.26 13.34 11.79
C MET A 180 29.91 13.69 10.44
N GLY A 181 29.13 13.84 9.37
CA GLY A 181 29.59 14.32 8.08
C GLY A 181 29.73 15.85 8.01
N THR A 182 29.30 16.61 9.02
CA THR A 182 29.38 18.09 9.02
C THR A 182 30.63 18.61 9.74
N ASP A 183 31.01 19.87 9.54
CA ASP A 183 32.22 20.44 10.15
C ASP A 183 32.05 20.85 11.63
N ALA A 184 30.81 20.92 12.13
CA ALA A 184 30.50 21.08 13.56
C ALA A 184 29.10 20.58 13.88
N ILE A 185 28.92 20.11 15.11
CA ILE A 185 27.64 19.63 15.62
C ILE A 185 27.26 20.49 16.82
N TYR A 186 26.04 20.99 16.83
CA TYR A 186 25.39 21.64 17.96
C TYR A 186 24.14 20.87 18.34
N MET A 187 23.79 20.90 19.61
CA MET A 187 22.69 20.10 20.17
C MET A 187 21.72 21.02 20.92
N SER A 188 20.42 20.80 20.79
CA SER A 188 19.43 21.49 21.61
C SER A 188 19.36 20.91 23.02
N PRO A 189 18.81 21.63 24.01
CA PRO A 189 18.51 21.04 25.31
C PRO A 189 17.59 19.81 25.15
N ALA A 190 17.86 18.75 25.92
CA ALA A 190 17.12 17.49 25.84
C ALA A 190 17.15 16.83 24.44
N SER A 191 18.31 16.85 23.78
CA SER A 191 18.51 16.22 22.48
C SER A 191 19.35 14.95 22.58
N THR A 192 19.30 14.12 21.54
CA THR A 192 19.98 12.82 21.48
C THR A 192 20.55 12.54 20.10
N ILE A 193 21.77 11.99 20.06
CA ILE A 193 22.49 11.60 18.85
C ILE A 193 23.12 10.20 18.99
N GLY A 194 23.03 9.35 17.96
CA GLY A 194 23.69 8.04 17.95
C GLY A 194 22.81 6.92 17.40
N ALA A 195 22.94 5.70 17.96
CA ALA A 195 22.20 4.51 17.55
C ALA A 195 22.22 4.21 16.04
N ALA A 196 23.42 4.17 15.45
CA ALA A 196 23.66 3.97 14.01
C ALA A 196 23.97 2.53 13.60
N THR A 197 23.56 1.55 14.41
CA THR A 197 23.65 0.14 14.03
C THR A 197 22.70 -0.16 12.86
N PRO A 198 23.19 -0.73 11.74
CA PRO A 198 22.32 -1.16 10.65
C PRO A 198 21.33 -2.21 11.15
N VAL A 199 20.07 -2.03 10.75
CA VAL A 199 19.03 -3.03 10.94
C VAL A 199 18.59 -3.52 9.57
N SER A 200 18.16 -4.78 9.50
CA SER A 200 17.47 -5.26 8.30
C SER A 200 16.23 -4.39 8.10
N SER A 201 15.99 -4.00 6.85
CA SER A 201 14.79 -3.26 6.46
C SER A 201 13.51 -3.94 6.99
N MET A 202 13.49 -5.26 7.17
CA MET A 202 12.29 -5.98 7.61
C MET A 202 12.19 -6.21 9.12
N GLY A 203 13.12 -5.68 9.92
CA GLY A 203 13.20 -5.98 11.36
C GLY A 203 13.60 -7.43 11.67
N ALA A 204 13.94 -8.23 10.65
CA ALA A 204 14.47 -9.57 10.82
C ALA A 204 15.90 -9.52 11.37
N GLU A 205 16.24 -10.44 12.28
CA GLU A 205 17.61 -10.56 12.77
C GLU A 205 18.55 -10.92 11.61
N LEU A 206 19.53 -10.06 11.37
CA LEU A 206 20.62 -10.35 10.43
C LEU A 206 21.47 -11.49 11.01
N GLY A 207 21.83 -12.46 10.18
CA GLY A 207 22.78 -13.50 10.58
C GLY A 207 24.11 -12.87 11.01
N GLU A 208 24.80 -13.49 11.97
CA GLU A 208 25.99 -12.92 12.60
C GLU A 208 27.07 -12.52 11.58
N ALA A 209 27.33 -13.36 10.58
CA ALA A 209 28.31 -13.07 9.52
C ALA A 209 27.91 -11.88 8.62
N GLU A 210 26.62 -11.73 8.31
CA GLU A 210 26.12 -10.64 7.50
C GLU A 210 26.15 -9.32 8.28
N ARG A 211 25.69 -9.35 9.54
CA ARG A 211 25.78 -8.22 10.46
C ARG A 211 27.22 -7.76 10.63
N ALA A 212 28.16 -8.68 10.86
CA ALA A 212 29.58 -8.35 10.99
C ALA A 212 30.13 -7.68 9.71
N LYS A 213 29.74 -8.16 8.52
CA LYS A 213 30.13 -7.57 7.24
C LYS A 213 29.55 -6.15 7.06
N MET A 214 28.26 -5.97 7.32
CA MET A 214 27.59 -4.67 7.21
C MET A 214 28.13 -3.66 8.22
N ASN A 215 28.30 -4.07 9.48
CA ASN A 215 28.87 -3.24 10.54
C ASN A 215 30.28 -2.82 10.17
N SER A 216 31.14 -3.75 9.75
CA SER A 216 32.52 -3.45 9.36
C SER A 216 32.60 -2.42 8.23
N ALA A 217 31.77 -2.58 7.20
CA ALA A 217 31.70 -1.61 6.09
C ALA A 217 31.19 -0.24 6.57
N LEU A 218 30.06 -0.20 7.28
CA LEU A 218 29.48 1.06 7.74
C LEU A 218 30.37 1.78 8.75
N MET A 219 31.07 1.06 9.62
CA MET A 219 32.06 1.62 10.54
C MET A 219 33.20 2.28 9.80
N ALA A 220 33.75 1.63 8.76
CA ALA A 220 34.81 2.21 7.96
C ALA A 220 34.35 3.51 7.31
N MET A 221 33.12 3.53 6.79
CA MET A 221 32.48 4.71 6.20
C MET A 221 32.27 5.84 7.21
N ALA A 222 31.61 5.53 8.33
CA ALA A 222 31.32 6.49 9.41
C ALA A 222 32.60 7.08 10.01
N ARG A 223 33.61 6.24 10.26
CA ARG A 223 34.91 6.66 10.75
C ARG A 223 35.62 7.56 9.75
N SER A 224 35.56 7.23 8.46
CA SER A 224 36.15 8.06 7.41
C SER A 224 35.52 9.46 7.36
N ALA A 225 34.19 9.54 7.36
CA ALA A 225 33.45 10.81 7.38
C ALA A 225 33.76 11.63 8.64
N ALA A 226 33.71 11.00 9.81
CA ALA A 226 34.02 11.63 11.09
C ALA A 226 35.45 12.18 11.11
N LYS A 227 36.44 11.38 10.67
CA LYS A 227 37.85 11.78 10.63
C LYS A 227 38.07 12.96 9.70
N ALA A 228 37.49 12.92 8.50
CA ALA A 228 37.64 13.97 7.49
C ALA A 228 37.13 15.33 8.01
N LYS A 229 36.12 15.32 8.89
CA LYS A 229 35.55 16.51 9.52
C LYS A 229 36.12 16.83 10.91
N GLY A 230 37.09 16.05 11.36
CA GLY A 230 37.76 16.27 12.64
C GLY A 230 36.95 15.84 13.87
N HIS A 231 35.93 14.99 13.73
CA HIS A 231 35.23 14.35 14.85
C HIS A 231 36.05 13.19 15.44
N ARG A 232 35.61 12.60 16.55
CA ARG A 232 36.29 11.47 17.18
C ARG A 232 35.91 10.16 16.48
N GLU A 233 36.91 9.46 15.95
CA GLU A 233 36.75 8.18 15.26
C GLU A 233 36.13 7.12 16.18
N GLU A 234 36.42 7.18 17.48
CA GLU A 234 35.90 6.26 18.51
C GLU A 234 34.39 6.39 18.68
N VAL A 235 33.86 7.62 18.61
CA VAL A 235 32.42 7.88 18.73
C VAL A 235 31.68 7.29 17.53
N ALA A 236 32.16 7.54 16.31
CA ALA A 236 31.60 6.95 15.08
C ALA A 236 31.62 5.41 15.13
N ASN A 237 32.77 4.85 15.54
CA ASN A 237 32.97 3.53 16.13
C ASN A 237 31.75 2.97 16.86
N SER A 238 31.55 3.53 18.04
CA SER A 238 30.60 3.07 19.04
C SER A 238 29.14 3.19 18.62
N MET A 239 28.81 4.15 17.76
CA MET A 239 27.44 4.36 17.29
C MET A 239 26.99 3.26 16.33
N VAL A 240 27.91 2.67 15.55
CA VAL A 240 27.58 1.65 14.55
C VAL A 240 27.56 0.24 15.16
N ASP A 241 28.49 -0.09 16.03
CA ASP A 241 28.52 -1.42 16.66
C ASP A 241 28.61 -1.33 18.18
N LYS A 242 27.60 -1.91 18.82
CA LYS A 242 27.51 -2.03 20.28
C LYS A 242 28.68 -2.81 20.88
N ASP A 243 29.29 -3.73 20.14
CA ASP A 243 30.35 -4.59 20.68
C ASP A 243 31.69 -3.85 20.82
N VAL A 244 31.82 -2.67 20.20
CA VAL A 244 32.99 -1.78 20.36
C VAL A 244 32.92 -1.01 21.68
N GLY A 245 31.73 -0.54 22.07
CA GLY A 245 31.55 0.41 23.18
C GLY A 245 32.24 1.76 22.93
N LEU A 246 32.21 2.66 23.91
CA LEU A 246 32.87 3.97 23.86
C LEU A 246 33.71 4.21 25.12
N LYS A 247 35.03 4.24 24.95
CA LYS A 247 36.00 4.59 26.00
C LYS A 247 36.95 5.66 25.48
N ILE A 248 37.15 6.74 26.25
CA ILE A 248 38.11 7.82 25.94
C ILE A 248 39.13 7.89 27.08
N GLY A 249 40.40 7.61 26.77
CA GLY A 249 41.43 7.46 27.81
C GLY A 249 41.05 6.33 28.77
N GLU A 250 40.92 6.63 30.07
CA GLU A 250 40.44 5.68 31.08
C GLU A 250 38.93 5.73 31.34
N VAL A 251 38.21 6.71 30.77
CA VAL A 251 36.79 6.92 31.03
C VAL A 251 35.97 6.07 30.06
N GLU A 252 35.30 5.05 30.60
CA GLU A 252 34.25 4.34 29.87
C GLU A 252 32.96 5.19 29.89
N ILE A 253 32.45 5.52 28.70
CA ILE A 253 31.26 6.35 28.50
C ILE A 253 30.07 5.44 28.18
N VAL A 254 30.27 4.49 27.26
CA VAL A 254 29.29 3.46 26.91
C VAL A 254 29.99 2.09 26.99
N PRO A 255 29.51 1.16 27.82
CA PRO A 255 30.13 -0.15 27.93
C PRO A 255 29.88 -0.98 26.66
N LYS A 256 30.74 -1.97 26.43
CA LYS A 256 30.56 -2.94 25.33
C LYS A 256 29.25 -3.70 25.48
N GLY A 257 28.58 -3.95 24.37
CA GLY A 257 27.28 -4.61 24.29
C GLY A 257 26.08 -3.65 24.37
N GLN A 258 26.30 -2.34 24.60
CA GLN A 258 25.26 -1.32 24.57
C GLN A 258 25.34 -0.45 23.32
N ILE A 259 24.20 -0.07 22.78
CA ILE A 259 24.12 0.85 21.64
C ILE A 259 24.51 2.24 22.11
N CYS A 260 25.50 2.86 21.48
CA CYS A 260 25.93 4.21 21.83
C CYS A 260 24.91 5.25 21.35
N SER A 261 24.23 5.88 22.30
CA SER A 261 23.44 7.10 22.12
C SER A 261 23.91 8.10 23.17
N LEU A 262 24.16 9.34 22.73
CA LEU A 262 24.66 10.41 23.57
C LEU A 262 23.59 11.48 23.71
N ASP A 263 23.35 11.91 24.95
CA ASP A 263 22.62 13.15 25.19
C ASP A 263 23.52 14.39 24.96
N GLN A 264 22.94 15.58 25.03
CA GLN A 264 23.66 16.82 24.83
C GLN A 264 24.79 17.07 25.85
N GLU A 265 24.69 16.55 27.07
CA GLU A 265 25.71 16.75 28.12
C GLU A 265 26.93 15.86 27.86
N GLN A 266 26.68 14.59 27.53
CA GLN A 266 27.71 13.64 27.16
C GLN A 266 28.43 14.07 25.89
N ALA A 267 27.68 14.44 24.85
CA ALA A 267 28.23 14.82 23.55
C ALA A 267 29.11 16.07 23.61
N THR A 268 28.81 17.02 24.50
CA THR A 268 29.59 18.27 24.66
C THR A 268 30.72 18.16 25.69
N ARG A 269 30.83 17.03 26.40
CA ARG A 269 31.88 16.81 27.39
C ARG A 269 33.27 16.88 26.75
N MET A 270 34.17 17.63 27.37
CA MET A 270 35.53 17.83 26.87
C MET A 270 36.48 16.71 27.33
N PHE A 271 37.25 16.19 26.38
CA PHE A 271 38.35 15.26 26.61
C PHE A 271 39.57 15.79 25.87
N ASP A 272 40.71 15.96 26.53
CA ASP A 272 41.96 16.44 25.93
C ASP A 272 41.79 17.74 25.09
N GLY A 273 40.95 18.67 25.56
CA GLY A 273 40.68 19.94 24.87
C GLY A 273 39.78 19.85 23.64
N LYS A 274 39.22 18.67 23.34
CA LYS A 274 38.27 18.43 22.24
C LYS A 274 36.95 17.89 22.79
N PRO A 275 35.78 18.36 22.33
CA PRO A 275 34.51 17.77 22.74
C PRO A 275 34.43 16.29 22.36
N LEU A 276 33.56 15.54 23.02
CA LEU A 276 33.29 14.15 22.67
C LEU A 276 32.73 14.07 21.24
N LEU A 277 31.76 14.91 20.92
CA LEU A 277 31.14 14.98 19.60
C LEU A 277 30.62 16.38 19.24
N ALA A 278 29.83 17.00 20.11
CA ALA A 278 29.17 18.28 19.86
C ALA A 278 29.94 19.47 20.45
N LYS A 279 29.99 20.59 19.73
CA LYS A 279 30.74 21.79 20.14
C LYS A 279 30.09 22.51 21.32
N ALA A 280 28.77 22.61 21.33
CA ALA A 280 28.01 23.24 22.42
C ALA A 280 26.53 22.84 22.39
N VAL A 281 25.85 23.12 23.52
CA VAL A 281 24.39 23.11 23.61
C VAL A 281 23.86 24.51 23.32
N VAL A 282 22.90 24.64 22.41
CA VAL A 282 22.28 25.92 22.00
C VAL A 282 20.76 25.78 21.97
N GLY A 283 20.03 26.80 22.42
CA GLY A 283 18.56 26.71 22.54
C GLY A 283 17.82 26.73 21.21
N ASP A 284 18.36 27.44 20.22
CA ASP A 284 17.74 27.64 18.90
C ASP A 284 18.80 27.92 17.82
N LEU A 285 18.33 28.06 16.58
CA LEU A 285 19.17 28.37 15.41
C LEU A 285 19.84 29.75 15.50
N GLU A 286 19.23 30.73 16.20
CA GLU A 286 19.82 32.07 16.33
C GLU A 286 21.01 32.05 17.30
N ALA A 287 20.91 31.30 18.40
CA ALA A 287 22.03 31.03 19.30
C ALA A 287 23.16 30.29 18.59
N LEU A 288 22.85 29.31 17.73
CA LEU A 288 23.84 28.64 16.89
C LEU A 288 24.58 29.63 15.97
N LYS A 289 23.84 30.51 15.27
CA LYS A 289 24.42 31.54 14.39
C LYS A 289 25.35 32.48 15.15
N GLN A 290 24.96 32.91 16.35
CA GLN A 290 25.79 33.76 17.19
C GLN A 290 27.10 33.07 17.59
N MET A 291 27.04 31.78 17.91
CA MET A 291 28.21 30.98 18.30
C MET A 291 29.18 30.72 17.14
N GLU A 292 28.67 30.48 15.93
CA GLU A 292 29.50 30.36 14.72
C GLU A 292 29.84 31.71 14.09
N GLN A 293 29.30 32.81 14.60
CA GLN A 293 29.49 34.18 14.13
C GLN A 293 29.00 34.42 12.68
N PHE A 294 27.95 33.70 12.27
CA PHE A 294 27.34 33.88 10.96
C PHE A 294 26.58 35.21 10.88
N LYS A 295 26.76 35.95 9.79
CA LYS A 295 26.20 37.30 9.58
C LYS A 295 25.05 37.33 8.57
N GLY A 296 25.00 36.34 7.71
CA GLY A 296 24.03 36.17 6.65
C GLY A 296 22.61 35.97 7.16
N GLU A 297 21.66 36.33 6.31
CA GLU A 297 20.26 36.03 6.54
C GLU A 297 20.03 34.52 6.56
N SER A 298 19.22 34.06 7.52
CA SER A 298 18.78 32.67 7.61
C SER A 298 17.70 32.40 6.57
N VAL A 299 17.93 31.46 5.66
CA VAL A 299 16.90 31.02 4.72
C VAL A 299 16.67 29.53 4.81
N ARG A 300 15.39 29.13 4.86
CA ARG A 300 15.02 27.71 4.86
C ARG A 300 14.89 27.21 3.43
N ALA A 301 15.71 26.21 3.11
CA ALA A 301 15.62 25.47 1.87
C ALA A 301 14.61 24.32 2.03
N GLU A 302 13.36 24.58 1.69
CA GLU A 302 12.31 23.56 1.60
C GLU A 302 11.95 23.26 0.14
N PRO A 303 11.62 22.01 -0.24
CA PRO A 303 11.23 21.68 -1.61
C PRO A 303 9.97 22.43 -2.03
N GLN A 304 9.95 22.94 -3.26
CA GLN A 304 8.83 23.73 -3.79
C GLN A 304 8.34 23.24 -5.15
N GLY A 305 7.07 23.52 -5.44
CA GLY A 305 6.45 23.22 -6.73
C GLY A 305 6.54 21.73 -7.10
N PHE A 306 7.16 21.44 -8.24
CA PHE A 306 7.31 20.07 -8.75
C PHE A 306 8.15 19.16 -7.86
N GLU A 307 9.07 19.69 -7.04
CA GLU A 307 9.87 18.87 -6.13
C GLU A 307 9.01 18.28 -5.01
N LEU A 308 8.08 19.08 -4.46
CA LEU A 308 7.11 18.60 -3.48
C LEU A 308 6.22 17.53 -4.10
N VAL A 309 5.74 17.76 -5.33
CA VAL A 309 4.94 16.78 -6.07
C VAL A 309 5.71 15.47 -6.26
N ALA A 310 6.99 15.52 -6.62
CA ALA A 310 7.81 14.33 -6.77
C ALA A 310 7.98 13.56 -5.45
N ILE A 311 8.29 14.25 -4.35
CA ILE A 311 8.40 13.66 -3.01
C ILE A 311 7.09 12.97 -2.60
N TRP A 312 5.95 13.63 -2.84
CA TRP A 312 4.63 13.06 -2.55
C TRP A 312 4.33 11.83 -3.41
N ILE A 313 4.62 11.90 -4.71
CA ILE A 313 4.39 10.78 -5.62
C ILE A 313 5.24 9.57 -5.21
N THR A 314 6.52 9.75 -4.88
CA THR A 314 7.38 8.64 -4.48
C THR A 314 6.97 8.07 -3.13
N GLN A 315 6.56 8.92 -2.18
CA GLN A 315 6.07 8.50 -0.87
C GLN A 315 4.79 7.66 -0.97
N TYR A 316 3.88 8.03 -1.87
CA TYR A 316 2.61 7.33 -2.08
C TYR A 316 2.60 6.41 -3.31
N ALA A 317 3.78 5.99 -3.78
CA ALA A 317 3.93 5.15 -4.97
C ALA A 317 3.08 3.88 -4.91
N THR A 318 3.03 3.19 -3.77
CA THR A 318 2.21 1.98 -3.55
C THR A 318 0.72 2.25 -3.77
N VAL A 319 0.22 3.42 -3.36
CA VAL A 319 -1.18 3.80 -3.54
C VAL A 319 -1.48 4.09 -5.02
N LEU A 320 -0.56 4.75 -5.72
CA LEU A 320 -0.68 5.00 -7.16
C LEU A 320 -0.69 3.68 -7.95
N LEU A 321 0.19 2.73 -7.60
CA LEU A 321 0.19 1.40 -8.20
C LEU A 321 -1.12 0.66 -7.93
N LEU A 322 -1.62 0.71 -6.70
CA LEU A 322 -2.90 0.10 -6.33
C LEU A 322 -4.03 0.66 -7.18
N ILE A 323 -4.14 1.98 -7.28
CA ILE A 323 -5.17 2.67 -8.08
C ILE A 323 -5.02 2.30 -9.56
N GLY A 324 -3.78 2.32 -10.08
CA GLY A 324 -3.48 1.99 -11.47
C GLY A 324 -3.89 0.55 -11.83
N LEU A 325 -3.53 -0.42 -10.98
CA LEU A 325 -3.91 -1.82 -11.14
C LEU A 325 -5.42 -2.04 -11.02
N ALA A 326 -6.06 -1.44 -10.02
CA ALA A 326 -7.51 -1.56 -9.82
C ALA A 326 -8.30 -0.94 -10.98
N ALA A 327 -7.94 0.27 -11.40
CA ALA A 327 -8.61 0.96 -12.49
C ALA A 327 -8.37 0.28 -13.84
N GLY A 328 -7.15 -0.25 -14.08
CA GLY A 328 -6.85 -1.03 -15.28
C GLY A 328 -7.68 -2.31 -15.38
N TYR A 329 -7.86 -3.02 -14.26
CA TYR A 329 -8.74 -4.20 -14.22
C TYR A 329 -10.20 -3.85 -14.49
N LEU A 330 -10.71 -2.78 -13.88
CA LEU A 330 -12.09 -2.34 -14.08
C LEU A 330 -12.36 -1.91 -15.52
N GLU A 331 -11.37 -1.29 -16.17
CA GLU A 331 -11.44 -0.95 -17.59
C GLU A 331 -11.58 -2.19 -18.47
N MET A 332 -10.85 -3.27 -18.18
CA MET A 332 -10.95 -4.53 -18.94
C MET A 332 -12.34 -5.19 -18.83
N GLN A 333 -13.11 -4.89 -17.79
CA GLN A 333 -14.48 -5.39 -17.65
C GLN A 333 -15.53 -4.47 -18.30
N ALA A 334 -15.20 -3.21 -18.55
CA ALA A 334 -16.12 -2.26 -19.14
C ALA A 334 -16.09 -2.36 -20.68
N PRO A 335 -17.24 -2.32 -21.35
CA PRO A 335 -17.26 -2.22 -22.80
C PRO A 335 -16.79 -0.82 -23.24
N GLY A 336 -15.62 -0.74 -23.88
CA GLY A 336 -15.06 0.49 -24.45
C GLY A 336 -13.96 1.12 -23.60
N PHE A 337 -13.57 2.36 -23.93
CA PHE A 337 -12.60 3.13 -23.14
C PHE A 337 -13.30 4.16 -22.27
N GLY A 338 -13.06 4.14 -20.96
CA GLY A 338 -13.81 4.92 -19.96
C GLY A 338 -12.97 5.64 -18.92
N LEU A 339 -13.64 6.08 -17.86
CA LEU A 339 -13.00 6.71 -16.70
C LEU A 339 -11.97 5.80 -16.01
N PRO A 340 -12.20 4.48 -15.85
CA PRO A 340 -11.18 3.59 -15.27
C PRO A 340 -9.89 3.54 -16.09
N GLY A 341 -9.98 3.46 -17.42
CA GLY A 341 -8.82 3.47 -18.31
C GLY A 341 -8.00 4.77 -18.19
N PHE A 342 -8.66 5.93 -18.23
CA PHE A 342 -7.97 7.21 -18.03
C PHE A 342 -7.31 7.30 -16.64
N THR A 343 -7.99 6.80 -15.60
CA THR A 343 -7.47 6.77 -14.24
C THR A 343 -6.23 5.89 -14.13
N ALA A 344 -6.23 4.72 -14.78
CA ALA A 344 -5.08 3.83 -14.82
C ALA A 344 -3.87 4.49 -15.49
N ILE A 345 -4.08 5.10 -16.67
CA ILE A 345 -3.03 5.82 -17.39
C ILE A 345 -2.47 6.97 -16.55
N ALA A 346 -3.34 7.78 -15.94
CA ALA A 346 -2.92 8.89 -15.10
C ALA A 346 -2.13 8.41 -13.87
N ALA A 347 -2.55 7.33 -13.23
CA ALA A 347 -1.87 6.77 -12.06
C ALA A 347 -0.48 6.22 -12.41
N PHE A 348 -0.35 5.45 -13.49
CA PHE A 348 0.96 4.96 -13.95
C PHE A 348 1.84 6.09 -14.47
N PHE A 349 1.28 7.07 -15.20
CA PHE A 349 2.01 8.24 -15.64
C PHE A 349 2.60 9.00 -14.45
N LEU A 350 1.78 9.31 -13.42
CA LEU A 350 2.24 9.97 -12.21
C LEU A 350 3.31 9.13 -11.52
N PHE A 351 3.10 7.82 -11.35
CA PHE A 351 4.09 6.92 -10.77
C PHE A 351 5.46 7.03 -11.47
N PHE A 352 5.53 6.82 -12.79
CA PHE A 352 6.80 6.91 -13.51
C PHE A 352 7.37 8.34 -13.49
N PHE A 353 6.53 9.35 -13.67
CA PHE A 353 6.96 10.75 -13.69
C PHE A 353 7.54 11.23 -12.36
N GLY A 354 6.93 10.88 -11.23
CA GLY A 354 7.46 11.26 -9.92
C GLY A 354 8.79 10.58 -9.59
N HIS A 355 8.96 9.31 -10.00
CA HIS A 355 10.25 8.63 -9.85
C HIS A 355 11.32 9.23 -10.77
N TYR A 356 10.98 9.60 -12.01
CA TYR A 356 11.87 10.32 -12.91
C TYR A 356 12.38 11.65 -12.32
N ILE A 357 11.48 12.47 -11.74
CA ILE A 357 11.88 13.74 -11.10
C ILE A 357 12.66 13.51 -9.80
N ALA A 358 12.32 12.46 -9.05
CA ALA A 358 12.97 12.11 -7.79
C ALA A 358 14.45 11.71 -7.94
N GLY A 359 14.96 11.61 -9.17
CA GLY A 359 16.36 11.28 -9.42
C GLY A 359 16.69 9.80 -9.29
N SER A 360 15.69 8.91 -9.08
CA SER A 360 15.90 7.53 -9.48
C SER A 360 16.11 7.57 -10.99
N LEU A 361 17.22 7.00 -11.49
CA LEU A 361 17.68 7.09 -12.90
C LEU A 361 16.75 6.33 -13.89
N VAL A 362 15.45 6.48 -13.71
CA VAL A 362 14.34 5.88 -14.45
C VAL A 362 14.13 6.71 -15.71
N GLY A 363 14.98 6.49 -16.72
CA GLY A 363 14.79 7.12 -18.01
C GLY A 363 13.57 6.58 -18.77
N PHE A 364 13.38 7.07 -19.99
CA PHE A 364 12.29 6.64 -20.87
C PHE A 364 12.33 5.13 -21.21
N GLU A 365 13.47 4.47 -20.98
CA GLU A 365 13.69 3.05 -21.22
C GLU A 365 12.76 2.16 -20.39
N THR A 366 12.51 2.53 -19.12
CA THR A 366 11.68 1.73 -18.20
C THR A 366 10.20 1.85 -18.56
N VAL A 367 9.77 3.06 -18.95
CA VAL A 367 8.43 3.34 -19.46
C VAL A 367 8.22 2.60 -20.77
N ALA A 368 9.21 2.62 -21.67
CA ALA A 368 9.16 1.87 -22.92
C ALA A 368 9.08 0.35 -22.65
N LEU A 369 9.83 -0.17 -21.69
CA LEU A 369 9.77 -1.58 -21.27
C LEU A 369 8.39 -1.95 -20.72
N PHE A 370 7.80 -1.09 -19.89
CA PHE A 370 6.45 -1.27 -19.34
C PHE A 370 5.39 -1.30 -20.46
N VAL A 371 5.42 -0.34 -21.38
CA VAL A 371 4.48 -0.25 -22.51
C VAL A 371 4.65 -1.43 -23.47
N LEU A 372 5.90 -1.82 -23.77
CA LEU A 372 6.19 -3.00 -24.60
C LEU A 372 5.69 -4.28 -23.92
N GLY A 373 5.84 -4.38 -22.59
CA GLY A 373 5.30 -5.48 -21.80
C GLY A 373 3.78 -5.59 -21.90
N ILE A 374 3.07 -4.47 -21.76
CA ILE A 374 1.60 -4.40 -22.00
C ILE A 374 1.27 -4.82 -23.43
N GLY A 375 2.04 -4.36 -24.41
CA GLY A 375 1.86 -4.72 -25.82
C GLY A 375 1.97 -6.22 -26.07
N LEU A 376 2.96 -6.89 -25.46
CA LEU A 376 3.14 -8.35 -25.57
C LEU A 376 1.99 -9.13 -24.91
N ILE A 377 1.48 -8.64 -23.77
CA ILE A 377 0.29 -9.21 -23.13
C ILE A 377 -0.93 -9.08 -24.06
N ALA A 378 -1.10 -7.92 -24.71
CA ALA A 378 -2.17 -7.70 -25.68
C ALA A 378 -2.04 -8.60 -26.92
N VAL A 379 -0.82 -8.81 -27.43
CA VAL A 379 -0.54 -9.73 -28.55
C VAL A 379 -0.95 -11.16 -28.19
N GLU A 380 -0.60 -11.66 -27.00
CA GLU A 380 -1.05 -12.98 -26.53
C GLU A 380 -2.58 -13.05 -26.48
N PHE A 381 -3.22 -12.03 -25.88
CA PHE A 381 -4.67 -12.04 -25.66
C PHE A 381 -5.48 -11.95 -26.96
N PHE A 382 -5.04 -11.13 -27.93
CA PHE A 382 -5.81 -10.85 -29.15
C PHE A 382 -5.34 -11.62 -30.39
N ILE A 383 -4.04 -11.96 -30.50
CA ILE A 383 -3.45 -12.52 -31.74
C ILE A 383 -3.09 -13.99 -31.55
N LEU A 384 -2.50 -14.35 -30.41
CA LEU A 384 -1.93 -15.68 -30.17
C LEU A 384 -2.53 -16.39 -28.94
N PRO A 385 -3.87 -16.51 -28.83
CA PRO A 385 -4.47 -17.11 -27.64
C PRO A 385 -3.99 -18.56 -27.44
N GLY A 386 -3.33 -18.83 -26.31
CA GLY A 386 -2.89 -20.16 -25.89
C GLY A 386 -1.40 -20.46 -26.13
N PHE A 387 -0.63 -19.50 -26.64
CA PHE A 387 0.82 -19.65 -26.81
C PHE A 387 1.61 -19.35 -25.53
N ILE A 388 1.04 -18.54 -24.61
CA ILE A 388 1.47 -18.16 -23.26
C ILE A 388 2.78 -17.35 -23.21
N VAL A 389 3.74 -17.63 -24.09
CA VAL A 389 5.09 -17.07 -24.06
C VAL A 389 5.10 -15.53 -24.16
N PRO A 390 4.48 -14.88 -25.17
CA PRO A 390 4.39 -13.42 -25.23
C PRO A 390 3.74 -12.82 -23.98
N GLY A 391 2.68 -13.43 -23.47
CA GLY A 391 1.99 -12.97 -22.26
C GLY A 391 2.90 -13.02 -21.02
N LEU A 392 3.62 -14.12 -20.82
CA LEU A 392 4.53 -14.28 -19.68
C LEU A 392 5.75 -13.36 -19.77
N VAL A 393 6.33 -13.21 -20.95
CA VAL A 393 7.44 -12.27 -21.20
C VAL A 393 6.97 -10.84 -20.96
N GLY A 394 5.79 -10.48 -21.48
CA GLY A 394 5.19 -9.17 -21.28
C GLY A 394 4.91 -8.86 -19.81
N LEU A 395 4.38 -9.84 -19.05
CA LEU A 395 4.18 -9.72 -17.61
C LEU A 395 5.51 -9.52 -16.86
N ALA A 396 6.54 -10.30 -17.19
CA ALA A 396 7.86 -10.14 -16.59
C ALA A 396 8.46 -8.76 -16.86
N MET A 397 8.23 -8.20 -18.06
CA MET A 397 8.65 -6.84 -18.40
C MET A 397 7.89 -5.77 -17.63
N VAL A 398 6.57 -5.90 -17.49
CA VAL A 398 5.74 -4.99 -16.68
C VAL A 398 6.20 -4.99 -15.22
N VAL A 399 6.28 -6.18 -14.61
CA VAL A 399 6.72 -6.33 -13.21
C VAL A 399 8.14 -5.84 -13.03
N GLY A 400 9.05 -6.20 -13.95
CA GLY A 400 10.43 -5.75 -13.96
C GLY A 400 10.55 -4.23 -14.05
N ALA A 401 9.79 -3.58 -14.92
CA ALA A 401 9.79 -2.12 -15.06
C ALA A 401 9.30 -1.41 -13.80
N LEU A 402 8.23 -1.90 -13.17
CA LEU A 402 7.71 -1.34 -11.91
C LEU A 402 8.70 -1.49 -10.77
N ILE A 403 9.29 -2.68 -10.61
CA ILE A 403 10.30 -2.94 -9.58
C ILE A 403 11.54 -2.08 -9.81
N TYR A 404 12.05 -2.03 -11.04
CA TYR A 404 13.23 -1.25 -11.40
C TYR A 404 13.02 0.25 -11.11
N THR A 405 11.83 0.77 -11.39
CA THR A 405 11.47 2.17 -11.13
C THR A 405 11.57 2.54 -9.64
N MET A 406 11.22 1.61 -8.76
CA MET A 406 11.29 1.81 -7.31
C MET A 406 12.67 1.48 -6.73
N ALA A 407 13.42 0.58 -7.36
CA ALA A 407 14.75 0.14 -6.90
C ALA A 407 15.84 1.17 -7.21
N GLY A 408 15.70 1.99 -8.27
CA GLY A 408 16.60 3.11 -8.56
C GLY A 408 18.05 2.71 -8.86
N TRP A 409 18.24 1.66 -9.68
CA TRP A 409 19.52 0.99 -9.87
C TRP A 409 20.60 1.88 -10.55
N GLU A 410 21.79 1.99 -9.95
CA GLU A 410 23.02 2.37 -10.66
C GLU A 410 23.65 1.11 -11.28
N PHE A 411 23.65 1.01 -12.61
CA PHE A 411 24.26 -0.12 -13.31
C PHE A 411 25.79 0.07 -13.41
N THR A 412 26.50 0.11 -12.28
CA THR A 412 27.96 0.02 -12.28
C THR A 412 28.35 -1.46 -12.25
N VAL A 413 28.49 -2.08 -13.43
CA VAL A 413 29.17 -3.38 -13.53
C VAL A 413 30.64 -3.11 -13.19
N PRO A 414 31.18 -3.65 -12.09
CA PRO A 414 32.63 -3.56 -11.84
C PRO A 414 33.35 -4.19 -13.04
N GLU A 415 34.41 -3.57 -13.55
CA GLU A 415 35.18 -4.15 -14.66
C GLU A 415 35.58 -5.61 -14.33
N GLY A 416 34.94 -6.56 -15.01
CA GLY A 416 35.16 -8.01 -14.84
C GLY A 416 34.23 -8.78 -13.87
N GLY A 417 33.13 -8.20 -13.36
CA GLY A 417 32.25 -8.84 -12.37
C GLY A 417 30.88 -9.35 -12.88
N VAL A 418 30.35 -10.38 -12.21
CA VAL A 418 28.94 -10.82 -12.29
C VAL A 418 27.98 -9.71 -11.90
N LEU A 419 26.74 -9.74 -12.42
CA LEU A 419 25.68 -8.79 -12.07
C LEU A 419 25.53 -8.69 -10.53
N PRO A 420 25.71 -7.52 -9.91
CA PRO A 420 25.53 -7.34 -8.47
C PRO A 420 24.03 -7.27 -8.13
N VAL A 421 23.28 -8.33 -8.44
CA VAL A 421 21.87 -8.46 -8.05
C VAL A 421 21.82 -8.97 -6.62
N ARG A 422 21.75 -8.06 -5.65
CA ARG A 422 21.50 -8.42 -4.26
C ARG A 422 20.00 -8.49 -4.06
N LEU A 423 19.48 -9.65 -3.65
CA LEU A 423 18.04 -9.85 -3.54
C LEU A 423 17.40 -8.87 -2.55
N GLU A 424 18.16 -8.50 -1.52
CA GLU A 424 17.82 -7.52 -0.50
C GLU A 424 17.37 -6.16 -1.09
N ASP A 425 18.01 -5.69 -2.17
CA ASP A 425 17.72 -4.39 -2.79
C ASP A 425 16.35 -4.37 -3.48
N TYR A 426 15.84 -5.54 -3.87
CA TYR A 426 14.56 -5.71 -4.56
C TYR A 426 13.40 -6.01 -3.64
N MET A 427 13.66 -6.34 -2.36
CA MET A 427 12.61 -6.76 -1.44
C MET A 427 11.60 -5.68 -1.14
N ARG A 428 12.04 -4.42 -0.99
CA ARG A 428 11.13 -3.29 -0.75
C ARG A 428 10.21 -3.01 -1.93
N PRO A 429 10.72 -2.84 -3.17
CA PRO A 429 9.87 -2.78 -4.36
C PRO A 429 8.90 -3.96 -4.48
N LEU A 430 9.36 -5.18 -4.20
CA LEU A 430 8.53 -6.38 -4.31
C LEU A 430 7.39 -6.39 -3.28
N LEU A 431 7.67 -5.98 -2.04
CA LEU A 431 6.65 -5.82 -1.00
C LEU A 431 5.66 -4.72 -1.36
N ASN A 432 6.13 -3.56 -1.84
CA ASN A 432 5.25 -2.47 -2.26
C ASN A 432 4.35 -2.90 -3.42
N LEU A 433 4.88 -3.59 -4.42
CA LEU A 433 4.10 -4.15 -5.51
C LEU A 433 3.10 -5.21 -5.01
N GLY A 434 3.51 -6.07 -4.08
CA GLY A 434 2.64 -7.07 -3.45
C GLY A 434 1.50 -6.44 -2.66
N LEU A 435 1.78 -5.41 -1.86
CA LEU A 435 0.78 -4.63 -1.13
C LEU A 435 -0.16 -3.89 -2.07
N ALA A 436 0.37 -3.28 -3.14
CA ALA A 436 -0.45 -2.64 -4.17
C ALA A 436 -1.37 -3.66 -4.85
N PHE A 437 -0.87 -4.85 -5.16
CA PHE A 437 -1.65 -5.93 -5.78
C PHE A 437 -2.76 -6.44 -4.85
N VAL A 438 -2.45 -6.80 -3.60
CA VAL A 438 -3.44 -7.24 -2.61
C VAL A 438 -4.46 -6.13 -2.33
N GLY A 439 -3.99 -4.90 -2.16
CA GLY A 439 -4.84 -3.73 -1.97
C GLY A 439 -5.76 -3.49 -3.17
N SER A 440 -5.27 -3.70 -4.40
CA SER A 440 -6.07 -3.56 -5.62
C SER A 440 -7.17 -4.61 -5.67
N ILE A 441 -6.89 -5.86 -5.29
CA ILE A 441 -7.89 -6.93 -5.19
C ILE A 441 -8.97 -6.54 -4.17
N ILE A 442 -8.58 -6.04 -2.99
CA ILE A 442 -9.54 -5.60 -1.97
C ILE A 442 -10.43 -4.47 -2.52
N VAL A 443 -9.84 -3.45 -3.14
CA VAL A 443 -10.60 -2.34 -3.75
C VAL A 443 -11.52 -2.83 -4.86
N ILE A 444 -11.03 -3.69 -5.76
CA ILE A 444 -11.84 -4.32 -6.81
C ILE A 444 -13.01 -5.10 -6.21
N MET A 445 -12.77 -5.94 -5.17
CA MET A 445 -13.82 -6.70 -4.49
C MET A 445 -14.86 -5.79 -3.83
N LEU A 446 -14.43 -4.70 -3.19
CA LEU A 446 -15.33 -3.71 -2.60
C LEU A 446 -16.14 -3.00 -3.68
N MET A 447 -15.51 -2.60 -4.79
CA MET A 447 -16.20 -1.97 -5.91
C MET A 447 -17.22 -2.93 -6.53
N MET A 448 -16.86 -4.17 -6.85
CA MET A 448 -17.84 -5.16 -7.33
C MET A 448 -18.95 -5.44 -6.32
N ARG A 449 -18.69 -5.31 -5.01
CA ARG A 449 -19.70 -5.57 -3.97
C ARG A 449 -20.69 -4.43 -3.74
N TYR A 450 -20.25 -3.18 -3.91
CA TYR A 450 -21.00 -1.98 -3.51
C TYR A 450 -21.38 -1.05 -4.67
N LEU A 451 -20.67 -1.15 -5.80
CA LEU A 451 -20.82 -0.26 -6.94
C LEU A 451 -21.83 -0.69 -8.03
N PRO A 452 -22.28 -1.97 -8.14
CA PRO A 452 -23.33 -2.32 -9.11
C PRO A 452 -24.65 -1.57 -8.89
N ASP A 453 -24.92 -1.16 -7.64
CA ASP A 453 -26.16 -0.48 -7.25
C ASP A 453 -26.09 1.06 -7.32
N VAL A 454 -24.96 1.66 -7.72
CA VAL A 454 -24.82 3.14 -7.81
C VAL A 454 -25.05 3.65 -9.24
N GLY A 455 -25.90 4.68 -9.34
CA GLY A 455 -26.55 5.17 -10.56
C GLY A 455 -25.75 5.14 -11.88
N PRO A 456 -24.57 5.78 -12.00
CA PRO A 456 -23.85 5.85 -13.28
C PRO A 456 -23.26 4.51 -13.75
N PHE A 457 -23.02 3.55 -12.84
CA PHE A 457 -22.48 2.22 -13.19
C PHE A 457 -23.54 1.23 -13.67
N LYS A 458 -24.81 1.44 -13.30
CA LYS A 458 -25.94 0.65 -13.80
C LYS A 458 -26.10 0.73 -15.32
N ASN A 459 -25.64 1.83 -15.93
CA ASN A 459 -25.70 2.05 -17.37
C ASN A 459 -24.39 1.66 -18.10
N MET A 460 -23.31 1.36 -17.36
CA MET A 460 -22.02 0.94 -17.93
C MET A 460 -21.88 -0.58 -17.97
N ILE A 461 -22.54 -1.29 -17.06
CA ILE A 461 -22.68 -2.74 -17.11
C ILE A 461 -23.91 -3.03 -17.96
N LEU A 462 -23.70 -3.23 -19.25
CA LEU A 462 -24.74 -3.70 -20.15
C LEU A 462 -25.13 -5.12 -19.68
N GLU A 463 -26.36 -5.32 -19.20
CA GLU A 463 -26.92 -6.62 -18.78
C GLU A 463 -26.75 -7.73 -19.84
N THR A 464 -26.48 -7.36 -21.10
CA THR A 464 -26.19 -8.29 -22.19
C THR A 464 -24.81 -8.97 -22.12
N ALA A 465 -23.84 -8.45 -21.35
CA ALA A 465 -22.52 -9.08 -21.24
C ALA A 465 -22.45 -10.21 -20.19
N VAL A 466 -23.47 -10.36 -19.35
CA VAL A 466 -23.62 -11.49 -18.41
C VAL A 466 -24.90 -12.24 -18.75
N GLY A 467 -24.87 -13.03 -19.84
CA GLY A 467 -25.87 -14.08 -20.11
C GLY A 467 -27.35 -13.67 -20.09
N GLY A 468 -27.65 -12.38 -20.24
CA GLY A 468 -28.99 -11.82 -20.02
C GLY A 468 -30.02 -12.37 -20.98
N GLU A 469 -29.64 -12.75 -22.20
CA GLU A 469 -30.59 -13.27 -23.19
C GLU A 469 -30.92 -14.74 -22.93
N GLN A 470 -29.97 -15.56 -22.48
CA GLN A 470 -30.25 -16.97 -22.14
C GLN A 470 -30.95 -17.12 -20.79
N ALA A 471 -30.56 -16.35 -19.77
CA ALA A 471 -31.18 -16.43 -18.45
C ALA A 471 -32.60 -15.81 -18.39
N SER A 472 -32.90 -14.81 -19.24
CA SER A 472 -34.27 -14.25 -19.35
C SER A 472 -35.20 -15.17 -20.14
N ILE A 473 -34.71 -15.80 -21.22
CA ILE A 473 -35.48 -16.79 -21.99
C ILE A 473 -35.73 -18.07 -21.16
N GLU A 474 -34.74 -18.55 -20.41
CA GLU A 474 -34.90 -19.70 -19.50
C GLU A 474 -35.87 -19.38 -18.33
N GLY A 475 -35.81 -18.16 -17.78
CA GLY A 475 -36.67 -17.71 -16.68
C GLY A 475 -38.14 -17.47 -17.05
N GLU A 476 -38.42 -16.97 -18.26
CA GLU A 476 -39.79 -16.86 -18.80
C GLU A 476 -40.33 -18.22 -19.26
N GLY A 477 -39.52 -19.03 -19.94
CA GLY A 477 -39.87 -20.37 -20.39
C GLY A 477 -40.24 -21.31 -19.23
N GLN A 478 -39.49 -21.28 -18.11
CA GLN A 478 -39.80 -22.10 -16.93
C GLN A 478 -41.04 -21.62 -16.17
N ARG A 479 -41.31 -20.31 -16.14
CA ARG A 479 -42.55 -19.75 -15.54
C ARG A 479 -43.78 -20.14 -16.36
N MET A 480 -43.66 -20.11 -17.68
CA MET A 480 -44.73 -20.48 -18.61
C MET A 480 -44.94 -21.99 -18.65
N ALA A 481 -43.88 -22.80 -18.58
CA ALA A 481 -43.98 -24.26 -18.46
C ALA A 481 -44.75 -24.68 -17.19
N GLY A 482 -44.59 -23.95 -16.07
CA GLY A 482 -45.35 -24.16 -14.84
C GLY A 482 -46.83 -23.78 -14.92
N SER A 483 -47.25 -23.05 -15.95
CA SER A 483 -48.65 -22.64 -16.16
C SER A 483 -49.45 -23.64 -17.01
N VAL A 484 -48.78 -24.57 -17.70
CA VAL A 484 -49.43 -25.60 -18.51
C VAL A 484 -49.87 -26.76 -17.59
N ALA A 485 -51.16 -27.06 -17.60
CA ALA A 485 -51.71 -28.15 -16.79
C ALA A 485 -51.21 -29.52 -17.27
N VAL A 486 -50.96 -30.42 -16.32
CA VAL A 486 -50.75 -31.84 -16.63
C VAL A 486 -52.01 -32.37 -17.35
N GLY A 487 -51.82 -33.04 -18.48
CA GLY A 487 -52.89 -33.49 -19.37
C GLY A 487 -53.18 -32.56 -20.55
N ALA A 488 -52.58 -31.37 -20.62
CA ALA A 488 -52.75 -30.46 -21.77
C ALA A 488 -52.22 -31.09 -23.06
N LEU A 489 -52.92 -30.81 -24.17
CA LEU A 489 -52.55 -31.28 -25.51
C LEU A 489 -51.72 -30.23 -26.23
N GLY A 490 -50.65 -30.67 -26.87
CA GLY A 490 -49.75 -29.82 -27.65
C GLY A 490 -49.34 -30.48 -28.96
N LEU A 491 -48.71 -29.70 -29.82
CA LEU A 491 -48.21 -30.15 -31.12
C LEU A 491 -46.70 -29.93 -31.21
N THR A 492 -45.94 -30.99 -31.48
CA THR A 492 -44.48 -30.85 -31.65
C THR A 492 -44.16 -30.00 -32.89
N LYS A 493 -43.24 -29.04 -32.78
CA LYS A 493 -42.75 -28.25 -33.93
C LYS A 493 -41.34 -28.63 -34.34
N SER A 494 -40.52 -29.06 -33.39
CA SER A 494 -39.27 -29.75 -33.68
C SER A 494 -39.38 -31.22 -33.32
N ALA A 495 -38.41 -32.02 -33.74
CA ALA A 495 -38.31 -33.40 -33.33
C ALA A 495 -37.82 -33.46 -31.87
N LEU A 496 -38.40 -34.31 -31.02
CA LEU A 496 -37.98 -34.48 -29.63
C LEU A 496 -36.98 -35.64 -29.51
N ARG A 497 -35.74 -35.33 -29.10
CA ARG A 497 -34.64 -36.31 -28.90
C ARG A 497 -33.63 -35.91 -27.80
N PRO A 498 -33.93 -36.09 -26.50
CA PRO A 498 -35.27 -36.19 -25.94
C PRO A 498 -35.94 -34.80 -25.84
N TYR A 499 -35.19 -33.70 -25.98
CA TYR A 499 -35.72 -32.33 -25.93
C TYR A 499 -36.16 -31.82 -27.29
N GLY A 500 -37.16 -30.94 -27.30
CA GLY A 500 -37.65 -30.25 -28.48
C GLY A 500 -38.76 -29.25 -28.14
N ASN A 501 -39.18 -28.46 -29.12
CA ASN A 501 -40.20 -27.44 -28.96
C ASN A 501 -41.59 -27.99 -29.27
N VAL A 502 -42.53 -27.73 -28.37
CA VAL A 502 -43.94 -28.10 -28.46
C VAL A 502 -44.80 -26.83 -28.31
N GLU A 503 -45.78 -26.70 -29.18
CA GLU A 503 -46.77 -25.62 -29.12
C GLU A 503 -47.96 -26.05 -28.26
N PHE A 504 -48.28 -25.26 -27.24
CA PHE A 504 -49.49 -25.37 -26.41
C PHE A 504 -50.27 -24.06 -26.52
N ASP A 505 -51.51 -24.11 -27.01
CA ASP A 505 -52.41 -22.93 -27.15
C ASP A 505 -51.73 -21.67 -27.77
N GLY A 506 -50.91 -21.85 -28.80
CA GLY A 506 -50.21 -20.76 -29.49
C GLY A 506 -48.86 -20.36 -28.90
N VAL A 507 -48.45 -21.01 -27.79
CA VAL A 507 -47.20 -20.71 -27.07
C VAL A 507 -46.19 -21.83 -27.29
N MET A 508 -44.97 -21.46 -27.70
CA MET A 508 -43.86 -22.38 -27.90
C MET A 508 -43.11 -22.63 -26.59
N LEU A 509 -43.07 -23.88 -26.15
CA LEU A 509 -42.38 -24.30 -24.93
C LEU A 509 -41.44 -25.47 -25.20
N GLU A 510 -40.31 -25.52 -24.50
CA GLU A 510 -39.40 -26.66 -24.56
C GLU A 510 -39.95 -27.80 -23.69
N ALA A 511 -40.02 -29.00 -24.26
CA ALA A 511 -40.47 -30.20 -23.59
C ALA A 511 -39.55 -31.39 -23.89
N MET A 512 -39.54 -32.36 -22.98
CA MET A 512 -38.75 -33.58 -23.08
C MET A 512 -39.67 -34.79 -23.31
N SER A 513 -39.35 -35.66 -24.27
CA SER A 513 -39.95 -36.98 -24.41
C SER A 513 -39.19 -38.01 -23.57
N GLU A 514 -39.93 -38.89 -22.89
CA GLU A 514 -39.34 -40.01 -22.15
C GLU A 514 -39.44 -41.27 -23.01
N GLY A 515 -38.29 -41.85 -23.38
CA GLY A 515 -38.20 -43.13 -24.10
C GLY A 515 -38.38 -43.06 -25.63
N ASP A 516 -39.32 -42.27 -26.14
CA ASP A 516 -39.69 -42.30 -27.56
C ASP A 516 -39.24 -41.08 -28.38
N TYR A 517 -38.82 -41.34 -29.63
CA TYR A 517 -38.64 -40.30 -30.63
C TYR A 517 -40.00 -39.78 -31.13
N LEU A 518 -40.24 -38.48 -31.00
CA LEU A 518 -41.44 -37.84 -31.52
C LEU A 518 -41.08 -36.90 -32.69
N PRO A 519 -41.49 -37.21 -33.94
CA PRO A 519 -41.24 -36.32 -35.07
C PRO A 519 -42.07 -35.02 -34.96
N PRO A 520 -41.70 -33.96 -35.69
CA PRO A 520 -42.51 -32.75 -35.80
C PRO A 520 -43.95 -33.05 -36.27
N GLY A 521 -44.93 -32.33 -35.74
CA GLY A 521 -46.36 -32.51 -36.06
C GLY A 521 -47.05 -33.62 -35.26
N THR A 522 -46.39 -34.22 -34.27
CA THR A 522 -46.99 -35.24 -33.40
C THR A 522 -47.82 -34.56 -32.31
N LYS A 523 -49.04 -35.05 -32.08
CA LYS A 523 -49.86 -34.66 -30.92
C LYS A 523 -49.31 -35.29 -29.66
N VAL A 524 -49.08 -34.47 -28.65
CA VAL A 524 -48.48 -34.88 -27.39
C VAL A 524 -49.31 -34.38 -26.22
N ARG A 525 -49.23 -35.10 -25.10
CA ARG A 525 -49.88 -34.75 -23.84
C ARG A 525 -48.83 -34.51 -22.77
N VAL A 526 -49.03 -33.47 -21.95
CA VAL A 526 -48.17 -33.22 -20.79
C VAL A 526 -48.38 -34.30 -19.74
N ARG A 527 -47.33 -35.05 -19.43
CA ARG A 527 -47.34 -36.11 -18.41
C ARG A 527 -46.96 -35.57 -17.03
N SER A 528 -45.98 -34.68 -16.96
CA SER A 528 -45.57 -34.04 -15.72
C SER A 528 -44.84 -32.71 -15.97
N VAL A 529 -44.94 -31.81 -14.99
CA VAL A 529 -44.18 -30.56 -14.94
C VAL A 529 -43.51 -30.49 -13.58
N THR A 530 -42.17 -30.57 -13.55
CA THR A 530 -41.39 -30.53 -12.30
C THR A 530 -40.29 -29.49 -12.43
N SER A 531 -40.32 -28.45 -11.61
CA SER A 531 -39.26 -27.41 -11.52
C SER A 531 -38.85 -26.83 -12.89
N GLY A 532 -39.84 -26.50 -13.74
CA GLY A 532 -39.61 -25.91 -15.06
C GLY A 532 -39.23 -26.91 -16.17
N LYS A 533 -39.17 -28.21 -15.88
CA LYS A 533 -39.02 -29.27 -16.89
C LYS A 533 -40.38 -29.89 -17.21
N MET A 534 -40.80 -29.82 -18.47
CA MET A 534 -42.04 -30.40 -18.97
C MET A 534 -41.76 -31.72 -19.68
N VAL A 535 -42.40 -32.81 -19.23
CA VAL A 535 -42.30 -34.13 -19.86
C VAL A 535 -43.58 -34.42 -20.63
N VAL A 536 -43.45 -34.83 -21.89
CA VAL A 536 -44.57 -35.09 -22.80
C VAL A 536 -44.52 -36.50 -23.36
N GLU A 537 -45.70 -37.07 -23.61
CA GLU A 537 -45.88 -38.38 -24.24
C GLU A 537 -46.81 -38.28 -25.46
N ARG A 538 -46.77 -39.25 -26.37
CA ARG A 538 -47.66 -39.27 -27.54
C ARG A 538 -49.11 -39.45 -27.08
N GLU A 539 -50.02 -38.63 -27.61
CA GLU A 539 -51.45 -38.82 -27.35
C GLU A 539 -51.96 -40.10 -28.04
N ALA A 540 -52.56 -41.01 -27.26
CA ALA A 540 -53.24 -42.20 -27.79
C ALA A 540 -54.65 -41.82 -28.32
N GLU A 541 -54.99 -42.24 -29.54
CA GLU A 541 -56.34 -42.06 -30.10
C GLU A 541 -57.38 -42.89 -29.31
N PRO A 542 -58.62 -42.38 -29.12
CA PRO A 542 -59.65 -43.12 -28.40
C PRO A 542 -60.08 -44.36 -29.20
N GLN A 543 -60.04 -45.53 -28.57
CA GLN A 543 -60.63 -46.75 -29.13
C GLN A 543 -62.16 -46.63 -29.13
N VAL A 544 -62.75 -46.71 -30.32
CA VAL A 544 -64.20 -46.87 -30.49
C VAL A 544 -64.58 -48.29 -30.03
N GLY A 545 -65.35 -48.37 -28.95
CA GLY A 545 -65.91 -49.63 -28.45
C GLY A 545 -66.97 -50.17 -29.40
N ASN A 546 -66.83 -51.43 -29.82
CA ASN A 546 -67.92 -52.15 -30.47
C ASN A 546 -68.75 -52.87 -29.40
N GLU A 547 -70.01 -52.48 -29.32
CA GLU A 547 -71.04 -53.16 -28.55
C GLU A 547 -71.40 -54.52 -29.15
N THR A 548 -71.73 -55.42 -28.24
CA THR A 548 -72.12 -56.81 -28.39
C THR A 548 -73.32 -57.00 -29.31
N GLU A 549 -73.23 -57.91 -30.29
CA GLU A 549 -74.39 -58.62 -30.80
C GLU A 549 -74.12 -60.12 -30.93
N THR A 550 -75.12 -60.87 -30.48
CA THR A 550 -75.09 -62.29 -30.15
C THR A 550 -75.53 -63.13 -31.36
N VAL A 551 -75.13 -64.40 -31.36
CA VAL A 551 -75.82 -65.59 -31.91
C VAL A 551 -75.15 -66.30 -33.11
N ALA A 552 -74.63 -67.49 -32.75
CA ALA A 552 -74.62 -68.78 -33.44
C ALA A 552 -73.83 -68.98 -34.75
N GLY A 553 -72.94 -69.97 -34.68
CA GLY A 553 -73.14 -71.18 -35.47
C GLY A 553 -71.93 -71.67 -36.26
N HIS A 554 -71.45 -72.84 -35.85
CA HIS A 554 -70.86 -73.90 -36.68
C HIS A 554 -69.48 -73.68 -37.33
N GLY A 555 -68.53 -74.49 -36.86
CA GLY A 555 -68.00 -75.54 -37.73
C GLY A 555 -66.55 -75.37 -38.20
N GLY A 556 -65.67 -76.20 -37.63
CA GLY A 556 -64.83 -77.05 -38.48
C GLY A 556 -63.39 -76.62 -38.75
N SER A 557 -62.48 -77.40 -38.16
CA SER A 557 -61.22 -77.92 -38.74
C SER A 557 -60.11 -76.94 -39.15
N GLY A 558 -58.96 -77.11 -38.48
CA GLY A 558 -57.90 -77.86 -39.15
C GLY A 558 -56.52 -77.20 -39.26
N VAL A 559 -55.58 -77.82 -38.55
CA VAL A 559 -54.26 -78.26 -39.07
C VAL A 559 -53.11 -77.23 -39.14
N GLN A 560 -52.17 -77.48 -38.22
CA GLN A 560 -50.71 -77.64 -38.35
C GLN A 560 -49.84 -76.59 -39.07
N GLY A 561 -48.66 -76.37 -38.47
CA GLY A 561 -47.48 -75.91 -39.20
C GLY A 561 -46.36 -75.44 -38.29
N GLU A 562 -45.61 -76.38 -37.73
CA GLU A 562 -44.38 -76.19 -36.94
C GLU A 562 -43.23 -75.55 -37.72
N GLY A 563 -42.31 -74.94 -36.95
CA GLY A 563 -40.86 -75.22 -37.00
C GLY A 563 -40.07 -74.59 -38.16
N VAL A 564 -38.87 -74.05 -37.95
CA VAL A 564 -37.81 -74.46 -37.02
C VAL A 564 -37.05 -73.24 -36.51
#